data_AF-A0A7Y3DJP4-F1
#
_entry.id   AF-A0A7Y3DJP4-F1
#
_cell.length_a   1.000
_cell.length_b   1.000
_cell.length_c   1.000
_cell.angle_alpha   90.00
_cell.angle_beta   90.00
_cell.angle_gamma   90.00
#
_symmetry.space_group_name_H-M   'P 1'
#
loop_
_entity.id
_entity.type
_entity.pdbx_description
1 polymer ?
#
loop_
_entity_poly.entity_id
_entity_poly.type
_entity_poly.pdbx_seq_one_letter_code
_entity_poly.pdbx_strand_id
1 'polypeptide(L)'
;MHKLRAGPERRGVGWGSPMGRGRSGSGHAARLFGVLVAAAVALTTVAPIPAQADGAVSLIVLEAQSSTSDVAALIEQAGGEVTAELGLIDGFAATLPADGIAVLSAHPDIASVMADGQVELTGWNYAGEDQESVAMITNSIANADHYWNEGFTGAGIGVALIDSGISPVDGLTVDGKVINGPDLSFESQDPSLTYVDSYGHGTHLAGIIAGRDDAAPAKITTKEGKRYFLGMAPDAHIVNVKVATRNGATDVSQVIAAIDWVVQHRNDKGMNIRVLNLSFGTDSTQSYLLDPLAFAVEQAWQHGIVVVVAAGNDGNKSRLRNPATDPFVIAVGAVDANSTSRTSDDVIPSFSSCGTADRHVDLVAPGQSVVSLLAPGSAAATEHPGSIVDGRYIVGSGTSQAAAVVSGAAALLLEQRPNLTPDQVKAVLTGSASEIRRVGATCQGAGVLDLKSAFGYRTPRAVQSFPHSEGRGSLDAARGSSRVAHDGIVLEGEQDIMGNKWNGASWSSLAALGASWSGGTWNGASWSGASWSGASWSGASWSGAS
;
A
#
# COMPACT_ATOMS: atom_id res chain seq x y z
N MET A 1 -43.14 55.47 -7.08
CA MET A 1 -43.34 54.01 -7.18
C MET A 1 -41.97 53.35 -7.06
N HIS A 2 -41.76 52.55 -6.02
CA HIS A 2 -40.46 52.27 -5.43
C HIS A 2 -39.46 51.50 -6.33
N LYS A 3 -38.28 52.10 -6.49
CA LYS A 3 -36.99 51.47 -6.83
C LYS A 3 -36.11 51.49 -5.58
N LEU A 4 -35.45 50.38 -5.22
CA LEU A 4 -34.24 50.32 -4.39
C LEU A 4 -33.42 49.11 -4.91
N ARG A 5 -32.32 49.32 -5.66
CA ARG A 5 -30.93 49.64 -5.27
C ARG A 5 -30.13 48.43 -4.78
N ALA A 6 -29.11 48.10 -5.58
CA ALA A 6 -28.09 47.08 -5.35
C ALA A 6 -26.71 47.72 -5.05
N GLY A 7 -25.86 46.93 -4.39
CA GLY A 7 -24.39 46.99 -4.40
C GLY A 7 -23.73 47.16 -3.01
N PRO A 8 -22.44 46.81 -2.81
CA PRO A 8 -21.50 46.16 -3.76
C PRO A 8 -20.50 45.12 -3.17
N GLU A 9 -19.78 44.47 -4.09
CA GLU A 9 -18.52 43.72 -3.96
C GLU A 9 -17.35 44.51 -3.32
N ARG A 10 -16.33 43.80 -2.81
CA ARG A 10 -14.90 44.23 -2.86
C ARG A 10 -13.91 43.05 -2.98
N ARG A 11 -13.12 43.06 -4.07
CA ARG A 11 -11.73 42.56 -4.23
C ARG A 11 -10.77 43.50 -3.44
N GLY A 12 -9.51 43.25 -3.06
CA GLY A 12 -8.46 42.23 -3.27
C GLY A 12 -7.07 42.84 -2.87
N VAL A 13 -5.98 42.07 -3.04
CA VAL A 13 -4.53 42.45 -3.16
C VAL A 13 -3.77 42.77 -1.84
N GLY A 14 -2.72 42.03 -1.42
CA GLY A 14 -1.32 41.95 -1.92
C GLY A 14 -0.37 42.28 -0.74
N TRP A 15 0.87 41.80 -0.61
CA TRP A 15 2.10 42.50 -1.02
C TRP A 15 3.36 41.75 -0.52
N GLY A 16 4.42 41.75 -1.33
CA GLY A 16 5.79 41.34 -0.98
C GLY A 16 6.66 42.47 -0.41
N SER A 17 7.84 42.09 0.11
CA SER A 17 8.88 42.92 0.78
C SER A 17 9.53 44.01 -0.11
N PRO A 18 10.25 45.02 0.46
CA PRO A 18 11.69 44.85 0.72
C PRO A 18 12.29 45.65 1.92
N MET A 19 13.61 45.46 2.11
CA MET A 19 14.58 45.98 3.10
C MET A 19 14.44 47.42 3.63
N GLY A 20 14.87 47.61 4.89
CA GLY A 20 15.26 48.92 5.46
C GLY A 20 15.96 48.79 6.83
N ARG A 21 17.22 49.25 6.92
CA ARG A 21 18.07 49.33 8.12
C ARG A 21 17.54 50.34 9.15
N GLY A 22 17.78 50.10 10.45
CA GLY A 22 17.64 51.16 11.47
C GLY A 22 17.80 50.75 12.94
N ARG A 23 19.05 50.61 13.39
CA ARG A 23 19.65 51.09 14.67
C ARG A 23 18.84 51.11 15.99
N SER A 24 19.47 50.47 16.99
CA SER A 24 19.85 51.02 18.32
C SER A 24 18.76 51.30 19.37
N GLY A 25 18.88 50.66 20.54
CA GLY A 25 18.23 51.13 21.77
C GLY A 25 18.30 50.16 22.94
N SER A 26 19.43 50.15 23.62
CA SER A 26 19.71 49.50 24.91
C SER A 26 18.78 49.95 26.05
N GLY A 27 18.46 49.04 26.98
CA GLY A 27 17.85 49.38 28.26
C GLY A 27 17.77 48.18 29.21
N HIS A 28 18.69 48.12 30.18
CA HIS A 28 18.74 47.13 31.25
C HIS A 28 17.67 47.41 32.32
N ALA A 29 17.06 46.37 32.89
CA ALA A 29 16.64 46.37 34.30
C ALA A 29 16.47 44.93 34.81
N ALA A 30 17.40 44.52 35.68
CA ALA A 30 17.31 43.30 36.48
C ALA A 30 16.34 43.49 37.65
N ARG A 31 15.53 42.47 37.96
CA ARG A 31 14.99 42.22 39.30
C ARG A 31 14.92 40.71 39.58
N LEU A 32 15.60 40.31 40.65
CA LEU A 32 15.54 38.99 41.29
C LEU A 32 14.17 38.77 41.95
N PHE A 33 13.65 37.54 41.91
CA PHE A 33 13.53 36.60 43.06
C PHE A 33 12.50 35.50 42.77
N GLY A 34 12.80 34.28 43.24
CA GLY A 34 11.78 33.32 43.70
C GLY A 34 11.59 32.08 42.82
N VAL A 35 12.40 31.05 43.08
CA VAL A 35 12.05 29.67 42.72
C VAL A 35 11.01 29.18 43.73
N LEU A 36 9.81 28.87 43.23
CA LEU A 36 8.81 28.05 43.92
C LEU A 36 8.38 26.98 42.91
N VAL A 37 8.86 25.76 43.13
CA VAL A 37 8.41 24.57 42.40
C VAL A 37 7.11 24.13 43.05
N ALA A 38 5.99 24.33 42.34
CA ALA A 38 4.71 23.70 42.65
C ALA A 38 4.39 22.74 41.50
N ALA A 39 4.40 21.44 41.79
CA ALA A 39 3.91 20.41 40.88
C ALA A 39 2.39 20.50 40.81
N ALA A 40 1.86 20.97 39.68
CA ALA A 40 0.44 20.90 39.37
C ALA A 40 0.20 19.67 38.49
N VAL A 41 -0.51 18.68 39.03
CA VAL A 41 -1.11 17.58 38.26
C VAL A 41 -2.27 18.19 37.47
N ALA A 42 -2.11 18.34 36.16
CA ALA A 42 -3.21 18.69 35.27
C ALA A 42 -4.01 17.42 34.95
N LEU A 43 -5.18 17.28 35.58
CA LEU A 43 -6.23 16.38 35.12
C LEU A 43 -6.75 16.91 33.79
N THR A 44 -6.49 16.20 32.69
CA THR A 44 -7.11 16.47 31.39
C THR A 44 -8.54 15.94 31.43
N THR A 45 -9.50 16.85 31.58
CA THR A 45 -10.92 16.57 31.35
C THR A 45 -11.13 16.32 29.86
N VAL A 46 -11.53 15.10 29.49
CA VAL A 46 -11.99 14.78 28.14
C VAL A 46 -13.29 15.55 27.87
N ALA A 47 -13.33 16.31 26.78
CA ALA A 47 -14.53 17.03 26.36
C ALA A 47 -15.57 16.05 25.79
N PRO A 48 -16.88 16.23 26.06
CA PRO A 48 -17.92 15.36 25.51
C PRO A 48 -18.11 15.60 24.00
N ILE A 49 -18.33 14.49 23.28
CA ILE A 49 -18.64 14.44 21.84
C ILE A 49 -20.06 15.00 21.61
N PRO A 50 -20.31 15.84 20.58
CA PRO A 50 -21.67 16.28 20.26
C PRO A 50 -22.50 15.12 19.68
N ALA A 51 -23.74 14.98 20.16
CA ALA A 51 -24.69 13.99 19.68
C ALA A 51 -25.08 14.25 18.21
N GLN A 52 -24.87 13.25 17.36
CA GLN A 52 -25.40 13.20 15.99
C GLN A 52 -26.71 12.40 16.01
N ALA A 53 -27.77 12.95 15.40
CA ALA A 53 -29.12 12.41 15.45
C ALA A 53 -29.40 11.37 14.34
N ASP A 54 -30.10 10.32 14.75
CA ASP A 54 -30.93 9.36 14.02
C ASP A 54 -30.32 8.63 12.80
N GLY A 55 -29.61 7.55 13.12
CA GLY A 55 -29.40 6.36 12.29
C GLY A 55 -28.87 5.26 13.19
N ALA A 56 -29.41 4.03 13.11
CA ALA A 56 -28.90 2.91 13.88
C ALA A 56 -27.40 2.75 13.59
N VAL A 57 -26.57 2.87 14.61
CA VAL A 57 -25.13 2.69 14.49
C VAL A 57 -24.90 1.19 14.54
N SER A 58 -24.40 0.63 13.44
CA SER A 58 -23.91 -0.76 13.46
C SER A 58 -22.55 -0.75 14.12
N LEU A 59 -22.54 -0.88 15.45
CA LEU A 59 -21.54 -1.61 16.22
C LEU A 59 -21.91 -1.59 17.72
N ILE A 60 -21.54 -2.57 18.53
CA ILE A 60 -20.27 -2.69 19.28
C ILE A 60 -20.31 -4.00 20.10
N VAL A 61 -19.13 -4.60 20.33
CA VAL A 61 -18.88 -5.70 21.26
C VAL A 61 -19.01 -5.29 22.73
N LEU A 62 -19.83 -6.01 23.49
CA LEU A 62 -19.89 -5.92 24.94
C LEU A 62 -19.09 -7.07 25.58
N GLU A 63 -18.03 -6.77 26.32
CA GLU A 63 -17.27 -7.74 27.09
C GLU A 63 -17.81 -7.83 28.52
N ALA A 64 -18.12 -9.03 29.02
CA ALA A 64 -18.59 -9.22 30.39
C ALA A 64 -17.44 -9.07 31.41
N GLN A 65 -17.58 -8.22 32.43
CA GLN A 65 -16.60 -8.19 33.54
C GLN A 65 -16.59 -9.48 34.38
N SER A 66 -17.65 -10.31 34.27
CA SER A 66 -17.75 -11.59 34.97
C SER A 66 -18.45 -12.64 34.11
N SER A 67 -18.03 -13.90 34.21
CA SER A 67 -18.60 -15.04 33.46
C SER A 67 -20.04 -15.42 33.89
N THR A 68 -20.74 -14.55 34.63
CA THR A 68 -22.08 -14.79 35.19
C THR A 68 -23.15 -13.82 34.70
N SER A 69 -22.77 -12.75 33.98
CA SER A 69 -23.71 -11.75 33.45
C SER A 69 -24.19 -12.12 32.05
N ASP A 70 -25.51 -12.09 31.84
CA ASP A 70 -26.16 -12.32 30.54
C ASP A 70 -26.13 -11.04 29.70
N VAL A 71 -25.01 -10.82 29.01
CA VAL A 71 -24.73 -9.60 28.24
C VAL A 71 -25.62 -9.46 27.01
N ALA A 72 -26.06 -10.56 26.40
CA ALA A 72 -27.06 -10.54 25.32
C ALA A 72 -28.38 -9.90 25.77
N ALA A 73 -28.87 -10.24 26.96
CA ALA A 73 -30.08 -9.64 27.51
C ALA A 73 -29.92 -8.15 27.83
N LEU A 74 -28.72 -7.70 28.19
CA LEU A 74 -28.41 -6.27 28.40
C LEU A 74 -28.42 -5.49 27.07
N ILE A 75 -27.92 -6.09 26.00
CA ILE A 75 -27.94 -5.52 24.63
C ILE A 75 -29.38 -5.29 24.18
N GLU A 76 -30.23 -6.30 24.32
CA GLU A 76 -31.65 -6.19 23.96
C GLU A 76 -32.38 -5.13 24.79
N GLN A 77 -32.08 -5.03 26.09
CA GLN A 77 -32.66 -3.99 26.97
C GLN A 77 -32.20 -2.57 26.61
N ALA A 78 -30.99 -2.43 26.08
CA ALA A 78 -30.47 -1.17 25.56
C ALA A 78 -30.99 -0.84 24.15
N GLY A 79 -31.94 -1.64 23.62
CA GLY A 79 -32.55 -1.43 22.31
C GLY A 79 -31.70 -1.93 21.14
N GLY A 80 -30.69 -2.75 21.40
CA GLY A 80 -29.82 -3.34 20.39
C GLY A 80 -30.21 -4.76 19.97
N GLU A 81 -29.58 -5.24 18.91
CA GLU A 81 -29.72 -6.60 18.39
C GLU A 81 -28.36 -7.29 18.35
N VAL A 82 -28.22 -8.43 19.01
CA VAL A 82 -26.99 -9.25 18.96
C VAL A 82 -26.85 -9.84 17.56
N THR A 83 -25.73 -9.55 16.91
CA THR A 83 -25.39 -10.03 15.57
C THR A 83 -24.45 -11.23 15.59
N ALA A 84 -23.61 -11.38 16.63
CA ALA A 84 -22.76 -12.55 16.84
C ALA A 84 -22.33 -12.73 18.30
N GLU A 85 -22.13 -13.98 18.73
CA GLU A 85 -21.45 -14.32 19.99
C GLU A 85 -19.94 -14.57 19.74
N LEU A 86 -19.08 -13.95 20.54
CA LEU A 86 -17.63 -13.97 20.38
C LEU A 86 -16.98 -14.87 21.43
N GLY A 87 -17.06 -16.18 21.20
CA GLY A 87 -16.65 -17.21 22.16
C GLY A 87 -15.16 -17.25 22.54
N LEU A 88 -14.29 -16.48 21.88
CA LEU A 88 -12.87 -16.39 22.23
C LEU A 88 -12.60 -15.41 23.39
N ILE A 89 -13.50 -14.43 23.62
CA ILE A 89 -13.34 -13.36 24.62
C ILE A 89 -14.60 -13.14 25.49
N ASP A 90 -15.52 -14.10 25.54
CA ASP A 90 -16.80 -13.98 26.29
C ASP A 90 -17.58 -12.68 25.96
N GLY A 91 -17.59 -12.27 24.68
CA GLY A 91 -18.19 -11.01 24.21
C GLY A 91 -19.33 -11.19 23.20
N PHE A 92 -20.02 -10.10 22.84
CA PHE A 92 -21.16 -10.11 21.91
C PHE A 92 -21.11 -8.94 20.95
N ALA A 93 -21.07 -9.18 19.63
CA ALA A 93 -21.29 -8.14 18.63
C ALA A 93 -22.79 -7.81 18.52
N ALA A 94 -23.13 -6.53 18.42
CA ALA A 94 -24.50 -6.07 18.32
C ALA A 94 -24.66 -4.77 17.52
N THR A 95 -25.85 -4.52 17.01
CA THR A 95 -26.26 -3.18 16.56
C THR A 95 -26.96 -2.46 17.70
N LEU A 96 -26.67 -1.17 17.93
CA LEU A 96 -27.24 -0.41 19.05
C LEU A 96 -27.65 1.00 18.62
N PRO A 97 -28.76 1.54 19.15
CA PRO A 97 -29.04 2.96 19.04
C PRO A 97 -28.10 3.77 19.93
N ALA A 98 -27.88 5.05 19.61
CA ALA A 98 -26.87 5.88 20.27
C ALA A 98 -27.08 6.05 21.78
N ASP A 99 -28.34 6.03 22.24
CA ASP A 99 -28.71 6.01 23.65
C ASP A 99 -28.40 4.66 24.32
N GLY A 100 -28.59 3.55 23.61
CA GLY A 100 -28.21 2.21 24.06
C GLY A 100 -26.69 2.07 24.33
N ILE A 101 -25.85 2.67 23.48
CA ILE A 101 -24.40 2.71 23.66
C ILE A 101 -24.02 3.38 24.98
N ALA A 102 -24.67 4.51 25.32
CA ALA A 102 -24.39 5.24 26.55
C ALA A 102 -24.83 4.47 27.80
N VAL A 103 -25.94 3.73 27.72
CA VAL A 103 -26.45 2.87 28.80
C VAL A 103 -25.47 1.74 29.09
N LEU A 104 -25.01 1.04 28.05
CA LEU A 104 -24.12 -0.12 28.19
C LEU A 104 -22.70 0.29 28.59
N SER A 105 -22.19 1.41 28.09
CA SER A 105 -20.88 1.95 28.47
C SER A 105 -20.75 2.29 29.96
N ALA A 106 -21.87 2.54 30.63
CA ALA A 106 -21.93 2.87 32.05
C ALA A 106 -22.33 1.66 32.92
N HIS A 107 -22.63 0.51 32.33
CA HIS A 107 -23.13 -0.65 33.05
C HIS A 107 -21.98 -1.40 33.74
N PRO A 108 -22.07 -1.70 35.06
CA PRO A 108 -20.96 -2.25 35.84
C PRO A 108 -20.46 -3.62 35.37
N ASP A 109 -21.35 -4.40 34.72
CA ASP A 109 -21.00 -5.72 34.18
C ASP A 109 -20.42 -5.68 32.76
N ILE A 110 -20.35 -4.50 32.14
CA ILE A 110 -19.78 -4.30 30.80
C ILE A 110 -18.38 -3.71 30.94
N ALA A 111 -17.38 -4.44 30.48
CA ALA A 111 -15.97 -4.06 30.57
C ALA A 111 -15.61 -2.97 29.55
N SER A 112 -16.16 -3.05 28.33
CA SER A 112 -15.92 -2.04 27.30
C SER A 112 -17.01 -2.02 26.22
N VAL A 113 -17.09 -0.89 25.51
CA VAL A 113 -17.98 -0.61 24.36
C VAL A 113 -17.14 0.17 23.33
N MET A 114 -16.68 -0.48 22.24
CA MET A 114 -15.78 0.06 21.20
C MET A 114 -16.32 0.03 19.76
N ALA A 115 -16.11 1.11 18.99
CA ALA A 115 -16.51 1.26 17.57
C ALA A 115 -15.51 0.61 16.57
N ASP A 116 -15.89 0.50 15.29
CA ASP A 116 -15.21 -0.25 14.22
C ASP A 116 -14.29 0.70 13.45
N GLY A 117 -13.13 0.26 12.98
CA GLY A 117 -12.21 1.08 12.16
C GLY A 117 -11.72 0.36 10.89
N GLN A 118 -10.64 0.75 10.16
CA GLN A 118 -10.18 0.05 8.93
C GLN A 118 -8.64 0.06 8.66
N VAL A 119 -8.12 -0.90 7.88
CA VAL A 119 -6.72 -0.98 7.35
C VAL A 119 -6.72 -0.98 5.82
N GLU A 120 -5.83 -0.22 5.17
CA GLU A 120 -5.78 -0.08 3.70
C GLU A 120 -4.39 -0.40 3.10
N LEU A 121 -4.40 -0.99 1.89
CA LEU A 121 -3.30 -0.87 0.92
C LEU A 121 -2.94 0.62 0.70
N THR A 122 -1.71 0.97 0.31
CA THR A 122 -1.34 2.39 0.17
C THR A 122 -2.33 3.12 -0.75
N GLY A 123 -3.06 4.09 -0.17
CA GLY A 123 -4.40 4.52 -0.61
C GLY A 123 -4.59 4.80 -2.09
N TRP A 124 -5.79 4.44 -2.58
CA TRP A 124 -6.22 4.56 -3.96
C TRP A 124 -7.02 5.86 -4.16
N ASN A 125 -6.45 6.83 -4.90
CA ASN A 125 -7.14 8.09 -5.21
C ASN A 125 -7.74 8.05 -6.63
N TYR A 126 -9.02 8.43 -6.75
CA TYR A 126 -9.83 8.26 -7.97
C TYR A 126 -10.09 9.56 -8.75
N ALA A 127 -9.44 10.67 -8.36
CA ALA A 127 -9.65 11.98 -8.95
C ALA A 127 -8.74 12.25 -10.15
N GLY A 128 -9.31 12.70 -11.28
CA GLY A 128 -8.58 13.27 -12.41
C GLY A 128 -9.50 13.60 -13.61
N GLU A 129 -9.41 14.82 -14.13
CA GLU A 129 -10.04 15.23 -15.42
C GLU A 129 -9.15 14.88 -16.62
N ASP A 130 -7.84 14.71 -16.41
CA ASP A 130 -6.86 14.28 -17.41
C ASP A 130 -6.43 12.83 -17.13
N GLN A 131 -7.02 11.89 -17.87
CA GLN A 131 -6.72 10.46 -17.73
C GLN A 131 -5.42 10.11 -18.45
N GLU A 132 -4.38 9.69 -17.71
CA GLU A 132 -3.17 9.18 -18.32
C GLU A 132 -3.41 7.76 -18.82
N SER A 133 -3.56 7.60 -20.12
CA SER A 133 -3.60 6.26 -20.72
C SER A 133 -2.28 5.53 -20.43
N VAL A 134 -2.32 4.25 -20.08
CA VAL A 134 -1.10 3.43 -19.93
C VAL A 134 -0.24 3.43 -21.19
N ALA A 135 -0.81 3.61 -22.38
CA ALA A 135 -0.07 3.80 -23.63
C ALA A 135 0.84 5.05 -23.63
N MET A 136 0.44 6.10 -22.91
CA MET A 136 1.24 7.31 -22.79
C MET A 136 2.38 7.14 -21.79
N ILE A 137 2.08 6.50 -20.65
CA ILE A 137 3.08 6.10 -19.66
C ILE A 137 4.16 5.24 -20.33
N THR A 138 3.75 4.21 -21.05
CA THR A 138 4.66 3.27 -21.71
C THR A 138 5.39 3.87 -22.91
N ASN A 139 4.72 4.57 -23.82
CA ASN A 139 5.34 4.99 -25.10
C ASN A 139 5.96 6.38 -25.08
N SER A 140 5.72 7.19 -24.05
CA SER A 140 6.09 8.61 -24.09
C SER A 140 6.72 9.14 -22.82
N ILE A 141 6.38 8.57 -21.65
CA ILE A 141 6.92 9.04 -20.38
C ILE A 141 8.06 8.11 -19.94
N ALA A 142 7.76 6.83 -19.73
CA ALA A 142 8.74 5.83 -19.32
C ALA A 142 9.53 5.22 -20.48
N ASN A 143 9.07 5.37 -21.74
CA ASN A 143 9.73 4.89 -22.98
C ASN A 143 9.97 3.36 -23.05
N ALA A 144 9.01 2.56 -22.57
CA ALA A 144 9.00 1.10 -22.65
C ALA A 144 8.93 0.59 -24.10
N ASP A 145 8.28 1.31 -25.00
CA ASP A 145 8.19 0.98 -26.43
C ASP A 145 9.56 0.87 -27.10
N HIS A 146 10.57 1.57 -26.59
CA HIS A 146 11.94 1.41 -27.06
C HIS A 146 12.47 -0.01 -26.86
N TYR A 147 12.16 -0.66 -25.74
CA TYR A 147 12.52 -2.06 -25.49
C TYR A 147 11.72 -3.01 -26.38
N TRP A 148 10.40 -2.77 -26.49
CA TRP A 148 9.52 -3.62 -27.30
C TRP A 148 9.94 -3.64 -28.77
N ASN A 149 10.32 -2.50 -29.33
CA ASN A 149 10.81 -2.37 -30.70
C ASN A 149 12.12 -3.13 -30.94
N GLU A 150 12.91 -3.36 -29.89
CA GLU A 150 14.15 -4.14 -29.91
C GLU A 150 13.91 -5.62 -29.55
N GLY A 151 12.65 -6.02 -29.34
CA GLY A 151 12.24 -7.40 -29.08
C GLY A 151 12.24 -7.81 -27.61
N PHE A 152 12.41 -6.86 -26.67
CA PHE A 152 12.31 -7.11 -25.24
C PHE A 152 10.93 -6.68 -24.74
N THR A 153 10.10 -7.63 -24.33
CA THR A 153 8.72 -7.41 -23.86
C THR A 153 8.47 -7.93 -22.44
N GLY A 154 9.53 -8.34 -21.74
CA GLY A 154 9.52 -8.96 -20.41
C GLY A 154 9.40 -10.48 -20.47
N ALA A 155 9.48 -11.09 -21.65
CA ALA A 155 9.21 -12.50 -21.83
C ALA A 155 10.10 -13.39 -20.96
N GLY A 156 9.47 -14.33 -20.27
CA GLY A 156 10.16 -15.28 -19.39
C GLY A 156 10.60 -14.71 -18.04
N ILE A 157 10.35 -13.43 -17.75
CA ILE A 157 10.60 -12.84 -16.42
C ILE A 157 9.34 -12.91 -15.57
N GLY A 158 9.47 -13.48 -14.37
CA GLY A 158 8.40 -13.47 -13.37
C GLY A 158 8.44 -12.24 -12.49
N VAL A 159 7.30 -11.58 -12.36
CA VAL A 159 7.08 -10.48 -11.41
C VAL A 159 6.11 -10.96 -10.32
N ALA A 160 6.58 -11.12 -9.10
CA ALA A 160 5.71 -11.39 -7.96
C ALA A 160 4.95 -10.11 -7.57
N LEU A 161 3.63 -10.20 -7.49
CA LEU A 161 2.75 -9.13 -7.03
C LEU A 161 2.10 -9.58 -5.72
N ILE A 162 2.54 -8.97 -4.62
CA ILE A 162 1.95 -9.18 -3.28
C ILE A 162 0.92 -8.08 -3.07
N ASP A 163 -0.37 -8.41 -3.20
CA ASP A 163 -1.47 -7.43 -3.19
C ASP A 163 -2.83 -8.09 -2.83
N SER A 164 -3.94 -7.49 -3.23
CA SER A 164 -5.33 -7.92 -3.04
C SER A 164 -5.79 -9.10 -3.90
N GLY A 165 -4.90 -9.62 -4.75
CA GLY A 165 -5.18 -10.69 -5.69
C GLY A 165 -5.26 -10.20 -7.14
N ILE A 166 -5.54 -11.10 -8.08
CA ILE A 166 -5.73 -10.79 -9.49
C ILE A 166 -6.96 -11.54 -10.00
N SER A 167 -7.92 -10.79 -10.56
CA SER A 167 -9.10 -11.37 -11.23
C SER A 167 -8.77 -11.77 -12.68
N PRO A 168 -9.36 -12.87 -13.21
CA PRO A 168 -9.14 -13.33 -14.58
C PRO A 168 -9.91 -12.47 -15.59
N VAL A 169 -9.31 -11.35 -15.98
CA VAL A 169 -9.90 -10.37 -16.91
C VAL A 169 -9.15 -10.31 -18.23
N ASP A 170 -9.83 -9.89 -19.29
CA ASP A 170 -9.20 -9.62 -20.59
C ASP A 170 -7.98 -8.71 -20.41
N GLY A 171 -6.83 -9.13 -20.94
CA GLY A 171 -5.54 -8.53 -20.63
C GLY A 171 -4.62 -9.43 -19.81
N LEU A 172 -5.19 -10.36 -19.05
CA LEU A 172 -4.49 -11.26 -18.12
C LEU A 172 -4.81 -12.75 -18.30
N THR A 173 -5.75 -13.10 -19.19
CA THR A 173 -6.28 -14.46 -19.37
C THR A 173 -5.47 -15.36 -20.32
N VAL A 174 -4.40 -14.84 -20.93
CA VAL A 174 -3.50 -15.67 -21.76
C VAL A 174 -2.83 -16.71 -20.88
N ASP A 175 -2.76 -17.96 -21.34
CA ASP A 175 -2.13 -19.06 -20.60
C ASP A 175 -0.70 -18.69 -20.16
N GLY A 176 -0.42 -18.89 -18.87
CA GLY A 176 0.88 -18.56 -18.26
C GLY A 176 1.10 -17.08 -17.95
N LYS A 177 0.16 -16.17 -18.31
CA LYS A 177 0.25 -14.75 -17.96
C LYS A 177 0.16 -14.50 -16.45
N VAL A 178 -0.77 -15.19 -15.78
CA VAL A 178 -0.89 -15.16 -14.32
C VAL A 178 -0.64 -16.57 -13.78
N ILE A 179 0.34 -16.68 -12.88
CA ILE A 179 0.62 -17.89 -12.12
C ILE A 179 0.14 -17.62 -10.69
N ASN A 180 -0.85 -18.39 -10.24
CA ASN A 180 -1.39 -18.19 -8.89
C ASN A 180 -0.47 -18.82 -7.84
N GLY A 181 0.05 -17.97 -6.95
CA GLY A 181 0.67 -18.36 -5.70
C GLY A 181 -0.36 -18.52 -4.58
N PRO A 182 0.06 -18.50 -3.30
CA PRO A 182 -0.84 -18.68 -2.18
C PRO A 182 -1.76 -17.46 -2.01
N ASP A 183 -2.97 -17.75 -1.54
CA ASP A 183 -3.84 -16.76 -0.91
C ASP A 183 -3.61 -16.85 0.60
N LEU A 184 -2.95 -15.81 1.14
CA LEU A 184 -2.67 -15.64 2.56
C LEU A 184 -3.61 -14.62 3.20
N SER A 185 -4.62 -14.13 2.46
CA SER A 185 -5.64 -13.23 2.98
C SER A 185 -6.62 -13.96 3.91
N PHE A 186 -7.41 -13.20 4.66
CA PHE A 186 -8.53 -13.73 5.43
C PHE A 186 -9.67 -14.29 4.54
N GLU A 187 -9.62 -14.07 3.21
CA GLU A 187 -10.57 -14.62 2.24
C GLU A 187 -10.16 -16.01 1.74
N SER A 188 -8.97 -16.50 2.09
CA SER A 188 -8.42 -17.79 1.63
C SER A 188 -9.30 -19.01 1.92
N GLN A 189 -10.21 -18.90 2.89
CA GLN A 189 -11.13 -19.95 3.29
C GLN A 189 -12.45 -19.96 2.50
N ASP A 190 -12.66 -19.00 1.60
CA ASP A 190 -13.82 -18.94 0.71
C ASP A 190 -13.46 -19.43 -0.71
N PRO A 191 -13.90 -20.64 -1.11
CA PRO A 191 -13.63 -21.16 -2.44
C PRO A 191 -14.20 -20.30 -3.57
N SER A 192 -15.24 -19.48 -3.31
CA SER A 192 -15.82 -18.59 -4.31
C SER A 192 -14.93 -17.39 -4.62
N LEU A 193 -13.98 -17.08 -3.73
CA LEU A 193 -13.00 -16.00 -3.88
C LEU A 193 -11.63 -16.48 -4.37
N THR A 194 -11.51 -17.78 -4.70
CA THR A 194 -10.28 -18.33 -5.26
C THR A 194 -9.94 -17.64 -6.59
N TYR A 195 -8.76 -17.04 -6.65
CA TYR A 195 -8.27 -16.25 -7.80
C TYR A 195 -9.17 -15.05 -8.14
N VAL A 196 -9.86 -14.51 -7.13
CA VAL A 196 -10.65 -13.29 -7.25
C VAL A 196 -9.97 -12.17 -6.49
N ASP A 197 -9.81 -11.05 -7.18
CA ASP A 197 -9.47 -9.78 -6.56
C ASP A 197 -10.75 -9.05 -6.16
N SER A 198 -11.12 -9.21 -4.90
CA SER A 198 -12.35 -8.65 -4.32
C SER A 198 -12.22 -7.15 -4.02
N TYR A 199 -11.00 -6.63 -3.87
CA TYR A 199 -10.75 -5.19 -3.66
C TYR A 199 -10.56 -4.45 -4.99
N GLY A 200 -9.71 -4.98 -5.88
CA GLY A 200 -9.50 -4.54 -7.26
C GLY A 200 -8.11 -3.95 -7.54
N HIS A 201 -7.30 -3.71 -6.51
CA HIS A 201 -6.03 -2.99 -6.64
C HIS A 201 -4.96 -3.86 -7.30
N GLY A 202 -4.89 -5.15 -6.95
CA GLY A 202 -3.90 -6.05 -7.51
C GLY A 202 -4.13 -6.30 -9.00
N THR A 203 -5.38 -6.42 -9.45
CA THR A 203 -5.73 -6.51 -10.88
C THR A 203 -5.33 -5.24 -11.62
N HIS A 204 -5.53 -4.08 -11.01
CA HIS A 204 -5.12 -2.80 -11.57
C HIS A 204 -3.59 -2.72 -11.73
N LEU A 205 -2.81 -3.08 -10.69
CA LEU A 205 -1.35 -3.09 -10.77
C LEU A 205 -0.82 -4.15 -11.75
N ALA A 206 -1.45 -5.33 -11.82
CA ALA A 206 -1.12 -6.38 -12.76
C ALA A 206 -1.23 -5.90 -14.22
N GLY A 207 -2.28 -5.12 -14.53
CA GLY A 207 -2.42 -4.48 -15.82
C GLY A 207 -1.27 -3.52 -16.17
N ILE A 208 -0.84 -2.69 -15.21
CA ILE A 208 0.29 -1.76 -15.39
C ILE A 208 1.59 -2.52 -15.62
N ILE A 209 1.83 -3.60 -14.87
CA ILE A 209 3.07 -4.39 -14.96
C ILE A 209 3.13 -5.14 -16.29
N ALA A 210 2.14 -5.97 -16.62
CA ALA A 210 2.25 -6.92 -17.72
C ALA A 210 0.94 -7.20 -18.50
N GLY A 211 -0.07 -6.35 -18.35
CA GLY A 211 -1.32 -6.51 -19.10
C GLY A 211 -1.09 -6.44 -20.61
N ARG A 212 -1.76 -7.30 -21.38
CA ARG A 212 -1.76 -7.24 -22.85
C ARG A 212 -3.16 -7.49 -23.38
N ASP A 213 -3.74 -6.47 -23.97
CA ASP A 213 -4.97 -6.57 -24.73
C ASP A 213 -4.83 -5.87 -26.09
N ASP A 214 -4.70 -6.68 -27.15
CA ASP A 214 -4.59 -6.22 -28.53
C ASP A 214 -5.92 -5.71 -29.11
N ALA A 215 -7.04 -5.88 -28.40
CA ALA A 215 -8.39 -5.52 -28.81
C ALA A 215 -9.04 -4.50 -27.86
N ALA A 216 -8.24 -3.59 -27.30
CA ALA A 216 -8.72 -2.58 -26.37
C ALA A 216 -9.83 -1.68 -26.99
N PRO A 217 -10.82 -1.24 -26.19
CA PRO A 217 -11.95 -0.44 -26.65
C PRO A 217 -11.55 0.98 -27.06
N ALA A 218 -12.47 1.70 -27.71
CA ALA A 218 -12.18 2.94 -28.41
C ALA A 218 -11.62 4.07 -27.53
N LYS A 219 -11.94 4.16 -26.23
CA LYS A 219 -11.34 5.20 -25.38
C LYS A 219 -9.92 4.85 -24.92
N ILE A 220 -9.48 3.62 -25.13
CA ILE A 220 -8.09 3.19 -24.94
C ILE A 220 -7.41 3.18 -26.32
N THR A 221 -7.14 4.39 -26.81
CA THR A 221 -6.51 4.61 -28.11
C THR A 221 -5.24 5.45 -27.94
N THR A 222 -4.15 5.07 -28.59
CA THR A 222 -2.90 5.84 -28.56
C THR A 222 -3.05 7.18 -29.29
N LYS A 223 -2.10 8.11 -29.11
CA LYS A 223 -2.09 9.38 -29.86
C LYS A 223 -2.11 9.18 -31.38
N GLU A 224 -1.60 8.04 -31.86
CA GLU A 224 -1.54 7.64 -33.27
C GLU A 224 -2.79 6.89 -33.75
N GLY A 225 -3.81 6.73 -32.91
CA GLY A 225 -5.06 6.07 -33.30
C GLY A 225 -5.04 4.54 -33.21
N LYS A 226 -4.00 3.93 -32.63
CA LYS A 226 -3.92 2.47 -32.44
C LYS A 226 -4.70 2.05 -31.19
N ARG A 227 -5.34 0.88 -31.26
CA ARG A 227 -6.15 0.33 -30.16
C ARG A 227 -5.42 -0.87 -29.56
N TYR A 228 -4.85 -0.67 -28.39
CA TYR A 228 -4.27 -1.73 -27.58
C TYR A 228 -4.08 -1.21 -26.15
N PHE A 229 -3.99 -2.14 -25.21
CA PHE A 229 -3.52 -1.89 -23.85
C PHE A 229 -2.30 -2.77 -23.62
N LEU A 230 -1.15 -2.15 -23.36
CA LEU A 230 0.08 -2.84 -23.02
C LEU A 230 0.61 -2.24 -21.73
N GLY A 231 0.76 -3.05 -20.68
CA GLY A 231 1.56 -2.72 -19.52
C GLY A 231 3.04 -2.60 -19.88
N MET A 232 3.87 -2.23 -18.92
CA MET A 232 5.31 -1.98 -19.12
C MET A 232 6.05 -3.20 -19.70
N ALA A 233 5.80 -4.40 -19.19
CA ALA A 233 6.41 -5.66 -19.62
C ALA A 233 5.32 -6.64 -20.11
N PRO A 234 4.72 -6.41 -21.28
CA PRO A 234 3.48 -7.05 -21.69
C PRO A 234 3.57 -8.56 -21.96
N ASP A 235 4.76 -9.16 -21.99
CA ASP A 235 4.97 -10.62 -22.08
C ASP A 235 5.63 -11.23 -20.82
N ALA A 236 5.88 -10.43 -19.78
CA ALA A 236 6.20 -10.97 -18.46
C ALA A 236 4.99 -11.73 -17.90
N HIS A 237 5.24 -12.70 -17.03
CA HIS A 237 4.20 -13.35 -16.26
C HIS A 237 4.19 -12.83 -14.82
N ILE A 238 3.00 -12.78 -14.24
CA ILE A 238 2.77 -12.27 -12.90
C ILE A 238 2.54 -13.45 -11.97
N VAL A 239 3.27 -13.48 -10.86
CA VAL A 239 3.00 -14.43 -9.77
C VAL A 239 2.10 -13.74 -8.75
N ASN A 240 0.82 -14.14 -8.75
CA ASN A 240 -0.23 -13.57 -7.92
C ASN A 240 -0.11 -14.10 -6.49
N VAL A 241 0.22 -13.25 -5.51
CA VAL A 241 0.26 -13.60 -4.09
C VAL A 241 -0.70 -12.70 -3.34
N LYS A 242 -1.85 -13.26 -2.93
CA LYS A 242 -2.94 -12.49 -2.33
C LYS A 242 -2.76 -12.39 -0.82
N VAL A 243 -2.84 -11.19 -0.28
CA VAL A 243 -2.72 -10.91 1.17
C VAL A 243 -3.87 -10.04 1.70
N ALA A 244 -4.55 -9.30 0.83
CA ALA A 244 -5.62 -8.39 1.23
C ALA A 244 -7.01 -8.95 0.95
N THR A 245 -7.95 -8.58 1.82
CA THR A 245 -9.39 -8.83 1.69
C THR A 245 -10.07 -7.77 0.83
N ARG A 246 -11.39 -7.90 0.64
CA ARG A 246 -12.25 -6.95 -0.08
C ARG A 246 -12.18 -5.52 0.42
N ASN A 247 -11.91 -5.28 1.70
CA ASN A 247 -11.75 -3.93 2.26
C ASN A 247 -10.28 -3.52 2.40
N GLY A 248 -9.34 -4.26 1.81
CA GLY A 248 -7.92 -3.97 1.87
C GLY A 248 -7.23 -4.42 3.17
N ALA A 249 -7.95 -5.07 4.09
CA ALA A 249 -7.39 -5.50 5.36
C ALA A 249 -6.24 -6.49 5.15
N THR A 250 -5.05 -6.11 5.63
CA THR A 250 -3.80 -6.83 5.45
C THR A 250 -2.90 -6.61 6.66
N ASP A 251 -2.42 -7.69 7.28
CA ASP A 251 -1.45 -7.63 8.37
C ASP A 251 -0.01 -7.75 7.87
N VAL A 252 0.92 -7.17 8.62
CA VAL A 252 2.35 -7.26 8.34
C VAL A 252 2.82 -8.73 8.31
N SER A 253 2.32 -9.61 9.19
CA SER A 253 2.73 -11.01 9.19
C SER A 253 2.34 -11.76 7.90
N GLN A 254 1.18 -11.43 7.29
CA GLN A 254 0.77 -11.97 5.99
C GLN A 254 1.74 -11.57 4.87
N VAL A 255 2.15 -10.30 4.87
CA VAL A 255 3.10 -9.77 3.88
C VAL A 255 4.49 -10.39 4.05
N ILE A 256 4.96 -10.55 5.29
CA ILE A 256 6.23 -11.23 5.57
C ILE A 256 6.18 -12.68 5.06
N ALA A 257 5.11 -13.42 5.39
CA ALA A 257 4.92 -14.80 4.94
C ALA A 257 4.86 -14.89 3.39
N ALA A 258 4.23 -13.93 2.72
CA ALA A 258 4.19 -13.80 1.27
C ALA A 258 5.58 -13.60 0.66
N ILE A 259 6.39 -12.70 1.21
CA ILE A 259 7.76 -12.44 0.73
C ILE A 259 8.62 -13.70 0.90
N ASP A 260 8.56 -14.35 2.06
CA ASP A 260 9.27 -15.60 2.32
C ASP A 260 8.91 -16.71 1.32
N TRP A 261 7.62 -16.80 0.96
CA TRP A 261 7.13 -17.74 -0.04
C TRP A 261 7.73 -17.41 -1.41
N VAL A 262 7.68 -16.13 -1.82
CA VAL A 262 8.28 -15.68 -3.08
C VAL A 262 9.77 -16.03 -3.15
N VAL A 263 10.52 -15.78 -2.07
CA VAL A 263 11.95 -16.11 -2.01
C VAL A 263 12.17 -17.61 -2.20
N GLN A 264 11.42 -18.46 -1.50
CA GLN A 264 11.60 -19.92 -1.58
C GLN A 264 11.21 -20.49 -2.95
N HIS A 265 10.12 -19.99 -3.55
CA HIS A 265 9.57 -20.51 -4.79
C HIS A 265 10.05 -19.79 -6.07
N ARG A 266 10.95 -18.80 -5.95
CA ARG A 266 11.44 -17.99 -7.09
C ARG A 266 11.98 -18.77 -8.28
N ASN A 267 12.58 -19.93 -8.02
CA ASN A 267 13.19 -20.79 -9.03
C ASN A 267 12.35 -22.02 -9.38
N ASP A 268 11.14 -22.13 -8.84
CA ASP A 268 10.24 -23.20 -9.22
C ASP A 268 9.94 -23.14 -10.72
N LYS A 269 9.66 -24.30 -11.29
CA LYS A 269 9.48 -24.44 -12.74
C LYS A 269 8.36 -23.51 -13.22
N GLY A 270 8.72 -22.58 -14.10
CA GLY A 270 7.79 -21.59 -14.67
C GLY A 270 7.70 -20.28 -13.88
N MET A 271 8.26 -20.20 -12.68
CA MET A 271 8.20 -18.98 -11.85
C MET A 271 9.22 -17.93 -12.26
N ASN A 272 10.52 -18.27 -12.37
CA ASN A 272 11.62 -17.33 -12.64
C ASN A 272 11.38 -15.92 -12.05
N ILE A 273 11.05 -15.85 -10.75
CA ILE A 273 10.70 -14.58 -10.11
C ILE A 273 11.98 -13.77 -9.96
N ARG A 274 12.03 -12.63 -10.65
CA ARG A 274 13.18 -11.71 -10.66
C ARG A 274 12.84 -10.32 -10.14
N VAL A 275 11.54 -10.00 -10.04
CA VAL A 275 11.04 -8.73 -9.51
C VAL A 275 9.93 -9.02 -8.51
N LEU A 276 9.91 -8.28 -7.40
CA LEU A 276 8.83 -8.26 -6.41
C LEU A 276 8.28 -6.84 -6.33
N ASN A 277 7.00 -6.68 -6.64
CA ASN A 277 6.25 -5.44 -6.44
C ASN A 277 5.54 -5.49 -5.09
N LEU A 278 5.83 -4.53 -4.23
CA LEU A 278 5.16 -4.37 -2.93
C LEU A 278 4.52 -2.98 -2.83
N SER A 279 3.22 -2.93 -3.06
CA SER A 279 2.40 -1.71 -2.96
C SER A 279 1.65 -1.68 -1.62
N PHE A 280 2.38 -1.94 -0.55
CA PHE A 280 1.94 -1.96 0.85
C PHE A 280 3.00 -1.30 1.72
N GLY A 281 2.58 -0.63 2.79
CA GLY A 281 3.52 -0.18 3.80
C GLY A 281 2.87 0.38 5.06
N THR A 282 3.62 0.33 6.16
CA THR A 282 3.18 0.82 7.48
C THR A 282 3.85 2.13 7.84
N ASP A 283 3.22 2.89 8.72
CA ASP A 283 3.78 4.14 9.25
C ASP A 283 4.75 3.92 10.43
N SER A 284 5.13 2.65 10.67
CA SER A 284 6.09 2.24 11.68
C SER A 284 7.33 3.10 11.66
N THR A 285 7.80 3.45 12.86
CA THR A 285 9.03 4.23 13.07
C THR A 285 10.21 3.34 13.48
N GLN A 286 10.01 2.02 13.50
CA GLN A 286 11.07 1.06 13.76
C GLN A 286 12.14 1.16 12.67
N SER A 287 13.41 1.12 13.09
CA SER A 287 14.54 1.14 12.16
C SER A 287 14.47 -0.07 11.22
N TYR A 288 14.74 0.12 9.93
CA TYR A 288 14.84 -0.97 8.97
C TYR A 288 15.82 -2.07 9.42
N LEU A 289 16.83 -1.71 10.23
CA LEU A 289 17.80 -2.66 10.79
C LEU A 289 17.19 -3.70 11.74
N LEU A 290 16.04 -3.40 12.33
CA LEU A 290 15.34 -4.28 13.25
C LEU A 290 14.02 -4.77 12.68
N ASP A 291 13.37 -3.95 11.85
CA ASP A 291 12.03 -4.20 11.35
C ASP A 291 11.93 -5.54 10.58
N PRO A 292 11.05 -6.45 10.99
CA PRO A 292 10.93 -7.75 10.33
C PRO A 292 10.40 -7.65 8.89
N LEU A 293 9.57 -6.65 8.56
CA LEU A 293 9.14 -6.45 7.17
C LEU A 293 10.28 -5.94 6.30
N ALA A 294 11.12 -5.03 6.82
CA ALA A 294 12.35 -4.61 6.15
C ALA A 294 13.31 -5.80 5.92
N PHE A 295 13.51 -6.64 6.95
CA PHE A 295 14.33 -7.84 6.80
C PHE A 295 13.83 -8.78 5.71
N ALA A 296 12.51 -9.00 5.62
CA ALA A 296 11.92 -9.87 4.61
C ALA A 296 12.24 -9.37 3.19
N VAL A 297 12.10 -8.06 2.93
CA VAL A 297 12.44 -7.49 1.62
C VAL A 297 13.95 -7.52 1.35
N GLU A 298 14.81 -7.37 2.37
CA GLU A 298 16.24 -7.59 2.23
C GLU A 298 16.58 -9.04 1.85
N GLN A 299 15.88 -10.03 2.41
CA GLN A 299 16.08 -11.43 2.01
C GLN A 299 15.74 -11.63 0.53
N ALA A 300 14.62 -11.06 0.05
CA ALA A 300 14.32 -11.09 -1.39
C ALA A 300 15.42 -10.45 -2.24
N TRP A 301 15.91 -9.28 -1.81
CA TRP A 301 17.02 -8.60 -2.46
C TRP A 301 18.29 -9.45 -2.56
N GLN A 302 18.72 -10.01 -1.43
CA GLN A 302 19.92 -10.86 -1.33
C GLN A 302 19.80 -12.15 -2.14
N HIS A 303 18.58 -12.66 -2.32
CA HIS A 303 18.29 -13.83 -3.14
C HIS A 303 18.13 -13.54 -4.65
N GLY A 304 18.48 -12.31 -5.09
CA GLY A 304 18.57 -11.92 -6.49
C GLY A 304 17.27 -11.39 -7.09
N ILE A 305 16.28 -11.05 -6.25
CA ILE A 305 15.00 -10.47 -6.65
C ILE A 305 15.10 -8.94 -6.50
N VAL A 306 14.77 -8.20 -7.56
CA VAL A 306 14.62 -6.74 -7.49
C VAL A 306 13.35 -6.42 -6.71
N VAL A 307 13.47 -5.74 -5.58
CA VAL A 307 12.30 -5.35 -4.78
C VAL A 307 11.96 -3.88 -5.03
N VAL A 308 10.72 -3.64 -5.47
CA VAL A 308 10.18 -2.31 -5.78
C VAL A 308 9.03 -2.03 -4.81
N VAL A 309 9.15 -0.93 -4.05
CA VAL A 309 8.24 -0.60 -2.95
C VAL A 309 7.64 0.79 -3.16
N ALA A 310 6.33 0.91 -2.99
CA ALA A 310 5.64 2.20 -3.00
C ALA A 310 6.09 3.09 -1.82
N ALA A 311 6.35 4.38 -2.06
CA ALA A 311 6.84 5.30 -1.04
C ALA A 311 5.81 5.61 0.07
N GLY A 312 4.52 5.52 -0.24
CA GLY A 312 3.41 5.95 0.63
C GLY A 312 2.66 7.16 0.06
N ASN A 313 1.42 7.35 0.54
CA ASN A 313 0.49 8.36 0.04
C ASN A 313 0.14 9.43 1.10
N ASP A 314 1.02 9.66 2.07
CA ASP A 314 0.81 10.57 3.22
C ASP A 314 1.20 12.02 2.92
N GLY A 315 1.61 12.31 1.69
CA GLY A 315 1.93 13.63 1.17
C GLY A 315 3.40 14.03 1.21
N ASN A 316 3.72 15.09 0.46
CA ASN A 316 5.11 15.45 0.08
C ASN A 316 6.03 15.86 1.24
N LYS A 317 5.48 15.99 2.45
CA LYS A 317 6.26 16.30 3.67
C LYS A 317 6.42 15.09 4.59
N SER A 318 5.85 13.96 4.18
CA SER A 318 5.84 12.75 4.97
C SER A 318 7.06 11.90 4.70
N ARG A 319 7.44 11.13 5.74
CA ARG A 319 8.45 10.09 5.64
C ARG A 319 7.98 8.97 4.70
N LEU A 320 8.92 8.16 4.23
CA LEU A 320 8.56 6.92 3.55
C LEU A 320 7.90 5.97 4.55
N ARG A 321 6.97 5.14 4.06
CA ARG A 321 6.41 4.01 4.81
C ARG A 321 7.45 2.89 4.93
N ASN A 322 7.39 2.05 5.97
CA ASN A 322 8.13 0.79 5.99
C ASN A 322 7.45 -0.21 5.03
N PRO A 323 8.19 -0.97 4.20
CA PRO A 323 9.64 -1.13 4.18
C PRO A 323 10.38 -0.23 3.16
N ALA A 324 9.74 0.77 2.54
CA ALA A 324 10.41 1.68 1.61
C ALA A 324 11.54 2.51 2.25
N THR A 325 11.60 2.59 3.59
CA THR A 325 12.74 3.18 4.31
C THR A 325 14.03 2.36 4.19
N ASP A 326 13.93 1.07 3.86
CA ASP A 326 15.09 0.21 3.64
C ASP A 326 15.91 0.74 2.44
N PRO A 327 17.22 0.97 2.59
CA PRO A 327 18.02 1.57 1.53
C PRO A 327 18.37 0.58 0.42
N PHE A 328 18.23 -0.74 0.60
CA PHE A 328 18.52 -1.71 -0.45
C PHE A 328 17.45 -1.70 -1.55
N VAL A 329 16.17 -1.63 -1.18
CA VAL A 329 15.03 -1.69 -2.11
C VAL A 329 14.94 -0.44 -2.99
N ILE A 330 14.12 -0.51 -4.04
CA ILE A 330 13.78 0.65 -4.87
C ILE A 330 12.49 1.28 -4.31
N ALA A 331 12.62 2.38 -3.57
CA ALA A 331 11.48 3.17 -3.09
C ALA A 331 11.01 4.14 -4.18
N VAL A 332 9.74 4.03 -4.57
CA VAL A 332 9.19 4.74 -5.73
C VAL A 332 8.14 5.76 -5.31
N GLY A 333 8.39 7.03 -5.62
CA GLY A 333 7.39 8.10 -5.52
C GLY A 333 6.57 8.25 -6.80
N ALA A 334 5.46 8.97 -6.73
CA ALA A 334 4.61 9.24 -7.88
C ALA A 334 4.98 10.58 -8.53
N VAL A 335 4.85 10.63 -9.86
CA VAL A 335 4.82 11.87 -10.64
C VAL A 335 3.49 11.96 -11.39
N ASP A 336 2.97 13.18 -11.53
CA ASP A 336 2.00 13.54 -12.55
C ASP A 336 2.78 14.10 -13.74
N ALA A 337 2.80 13.33 -14.83
CA ALA A 337 3.55 13.68 -16.03
C ALA A 337 2.75 14.62 -16.96
N ASN A 338 1.58 15.10 -16.51
CA ASN A 338 0.70 16.02 -17.22
C ASN A 338 0.41 15.57 -18.66
N SER A 339 0.40 14.26 -18.87
CA SER A 339 0.22 13.63 -20.17
C SER A 339 1.24 14.02 -21.27
N THR A 340 2.46 14.42 -20.89
CA THR A 340 3.52 14.81 -21.82
C THR A 340 4.82 14.02 -21.63
N SER A 341 5.67 13.98 -22.67
CA SER A 341 6.98 13.32 -22.61
C SER A 341 8.08 14.19 -22.00
N ARG A 342 7.76 15.39 -21.49
CA ARG A 342 8.75 16.37 -21.05
C ARG A 342 8.69 16.50 -19.53
N THR A 343 9.83 16.29 -18.86
CA THR A 343 9.91 16.47 -17.40
C THR A 343 9.84 17.92 -16.92
N SER A 344 9.59 18.88 -17.82
CA SER A 344 9.59 20.31 -17.49
C SER A 344 8.29 20.81 -16.86
N ASP A 345 7.20 20.10 -17.10
CA ASP A 345 5.85 20.36 -16.58
C ASP A 345 5.37 19.29 -15.60
N ASP A 346 6.15 18.23 -15.41
CA ASP A 346 5.92 17.20 -14.40
C ASP A 346 5.88 17.80 -12.98
N VAL A 347 4.95 17.29 -12.17
CA VAL A 347 4.79 17.68 -10.77
C VAL A 347 4.71 16.46 -9.86
N ILE A 348 5.23 16.58 -8.65
CA ILE A 348 5.04 15.55 -7.62
C ILE A 348 3.63 15.74 -7.03
N PRO A 349 2.70 14.78 -7.23
CA PRO A 349 1.34 14.87 -6.70
C PRO A 349 1.38 15.06 -5.19
N SER A 350 0.46 15.84 -4.64
CA SER A 350 0.45 16.23 -3.23
C SER A 350 0.33 15.07 -2.25
N PHE A 351 -0.11 13.90 -2.70
CA PHE A 351 -0.21 12.68 -1.91
C PHE A 351 1.12 11.93 -1.83
N SER A 352 2.06 12.10 -2.76
CA SER A 352 3.25 11.24 -2.82
C SER A 352 4.17 11.51 -1.63
N SER A 353 4.42 10.50 -0.80
CA SER A 353 5.45 10.60 0.24
C SER A 353 6.82 10.80 -0.41
N CYS A 354 7.58 11.80 0.05
CA CYS A 354 8.92 12.09 -0.47
C CYS A 354 10.02 11.44 0.39
N GLY A 355 9.80 11.34 1.70
CA GLY A 355 10.83 10.96 2.66
C GLY A 355 11.53 12.17 3.30
N THR A 356 12.70 11.92 3.88
CA THR A 356 13.53 12.89 4.59
C THR A 356 14.87 13.11 3.89
N ALA A 357 15.70 14.00 4.42
CA ALA A 357 17.07 14.17 3.93
C ALA A 357 17.90 12.87 4.06
N ASP A 358 17.64 12.07 5.11
CA ASP A 358 18.39 10.84 5.39
C ASP A 358 17.95 9.68 4.49
N ARG A 359 16.65 9.56 4.23
CA ARG A 359 16.09 8.54 3.32
C ARG A 359 14.85 9.09 2.63
N HIS A 360 14.91 9.11 1.30
CA HIS A 360 13.86 9.57 0.41
C HIS A 360 13.74 8.65 -0.80
N VAL A 361 12.71 8.84 -1.62
CA VAL A 361 12.48 8.00 -2.82
C VAL A 361 13.73 7.90 -3.70
N ASP A 362 13.98 6.72 -4.28
CA ASP A 362 15.13 6.49 -5.16
C ASP A 362 14.90 7.11 -6.55
N LEU A 363 13.67 7.03 -7.03
CA LEU A 363 13.19 7.66 -8.27
C LEU A 363 11.67 7.82 -8.23
N VAL A 364 11.12 8.52 -9.22
CA VAL A 364 9.67 8.67 -9.40
C VAL A 364 9.21 8.08 -10.72
N ALA A 365 7.95 7.63 -10.77
CA ALA A 365 7.33 7.13 -11.99
C ALA A 365 5.85 7.56 -12.05
N PRO A 366 5.20 7.53 -13.23
CA PRO A 366 3.82 7.95 -13.37
C PRO A 366 2.89 7.22 -12.40
N GLY A 367 2.17 8.00 -11.60
CA GLY A 367 1.27 7.49 -10.56
C GLY A 367 0.02 8.33 -10.33
N GLN A 368 -0.22 9.37 -11.14
CA GLN A 368 -1.44 10.17 -11.12
C GLN A 368 -2.35 9.75 -12.28
N SER A 369 -3.63 9.54 -12.01
CA SER A 369 -4.67 9.30 -13.01
C SER A 369 -4.37 8.15 -14.00
N VAL A 370 -3.76 7.06 -13.52
CA VAL A 370 -3.35 5.92 -14.34
C VAL A 370 -4.54 5.03 -14.67
N VAL A 371 -4.80 4.80 -15.96
CA VAL A 371 -5.86 3.89 -16.42
C VAL A 371 -5.34 2.45 -16.53
N SER A 372 -5.89 1.50 -15.77
CA SER A 372 -5.51 0.08 -15.88
C SER A 372 -6.71 -0.85 -15.75
N LEU A 373 -6.47 -2.16 -15.78
CA LEU A 373 -7.50 -3.20 -15.79
C LEU A 373 -8.42 -3.10 -14.56
N LEU A 374 -9.71 -3.27 -14.80
CA LEU A 374 -10.75 -3.32 -13.78
C LEU A 374 -10.96 -4.76 -13.31
N ALA A 375 -11.05 -4.97 -12.00
CA ALA A 375 -11.65 -6.17 -11.42
C ALA A 375 -13.19 -5.99 -11.32
N PRO A 376 -14.01 -6.73 -12.09
CA PRO A 376 -15.46 -6.55 -12.05
C PRO A 376 -16.05 -6.91 -10.67
N GLY A 377 -16.94 -6.06 -10.15
CA GLY A 377 -17.62 -6.30 -8.87
C GLY A 377 -16.77 -6.08 -7.61
N SER A 378 -15.52 -5.63 -7.78
CA SER A 378 -14.62 -5.33 -6.66
C SER A 378 -15.11 -4.15 -5.81
N ALA A 379 -14.56 -3.98 -4.61
CA ALA A 379 -14.84 -2.83 -3.75
C ALA A 379 -14.58 -1.50 -4.47
N ALA A 380 -13.39 -1.37 -5.07
CA ALA A 380 -13.01 -0.21 -5.87
C ALA A 380 -13.99 0.12 -7.00
N ALA A 381 -14.42 -0.90 -7.75
CA ALA A 381 -15.39 -0.74 -8.83
C ALA A 381 -16.76 -0.26 -8.30
N THR A 382 -17.15 -0.75 -7.12
CA THR A 382 -18.44 -0.47 -6.49
C THR A 382 -18.48 0.92 -5.87
N GLU A 383 -17.40 1.30 -5.20
CA GLU A 383 -17.26 2.57 -4.47
C GLU A 383 -16.95 3.73 -5.42
N HIS A 384 -16.30 3.44 -6.56
CA HIS A 384 -15.87 4.45 -7.53
C HIS A 384 -16.33 4.15 -8.96
N PRO A 385 -17.64 4.00 -9.22
CA PRO A 385 -18.16 3.67 -10.54
C PRO A 385 -17.86 4.76 -11.59
N GLY A 386 -17.68 6.02 -11.15
CA GLY A 386 -17.31 7.15 -12.03
C GLY A 386 -15.89 7.06 -12.60
N SER A 387 -15.03 6.24 -12.01
CA SER A 387 -13.65 6.03 -12.46
C SER A 387 -13.52 4.86 -13.43
N ILE A 388 -14.61 4.14 -13.70
CA ILE A 388 -14.63 3.04 -14.67
C ILE A 388 -14.57 3.61 -16.09
N VAL A 389 -13.64 3.08 -16.89
CA VAL A 389 -13.41 3.44 -18.28
C VAL A 389 -13.80 2.25 -19.17
N ASP A 390 -14.81 2.46 -20.01
CA ASP A 390 -15.31 1.48 -20.99
C ASP A 390 -15.67 0.10 -20.42
N GLY A 391 -15.97 0.02 -19.11
CA GLY A 391 -16.43 -1.19 -18.43
C GLY A 391 -15.36 -2.28 -18.25
N ARG A 392 -14.13 -2.04 -18.72
CA ARG A 392 -13.00 -3.00 -18.66
C ARG A 392 -11.76 -2.43 -17.95
N TYR A 393 -11.74 -1.13 -17.71
CA TYR A 393 -10.63 -0.42 -17.09
C TYR A 393 -11.15 0.50 -15.97
N ILE A 394 -10.25 0.94 -15.12
CA ILE A 394 -10.51 1.88 -14.03
C ILE A 394 -9.30 2.79 -13.84
N VAL A 395 -9.56 4.04 -13.48
CA VAL A 395 -8.53 5.03 -13.17
C VAL A 395 -8.12 4.94 -11.70
N GLY A 396 -6.82 4.98 -11.42
CA GLY A 396 -6.26 5.02 -10.08
C GLY A 396 -5.04 5.92 -9.97
N SER A 397 -4.83 6.51 -8.79
CA SER A 397 -3.67 7.33 -8.46
C SER A 397 -3.05 6.89 -7.13
N GLY A 398 -1.73 6.85 -7.08
CA GLY A 398 -0.97 6.40 -5.93
C GLY A 398 0.48 6.10 -6.26
N THR A 399 1.31 6.03 -5.22
CA THR A 399 2.69 5.50 -5.34
C THR A 399 2.71 3.99 -5.67
N SER A 400 1.59 3.28 -5.44
CA SER A 400 1.37 1.90 -5.89
C SER A 400 1.49 1.74 -7.40
N GLN A 401 0.85 2.62 -8.17
CA GLN A 401 0.90 2.63 -9.63
C GLN A 401 2.31 2.94 -10.13
N ALA A 402 2.98 3.90 -9.50
CA ALA A 402 4.36 4.24 -9.83
C ALA A 402 5.31 3.04 -9.58
N ALA A 403 5.16 2.33 -8.46
CA ALA A 403 5.90 1.11 -8.17
C ALA A 403 5.64 0.01 -9.22
N ALA A 404 4.39 -0.17 -9.65
CA ALA A 404 4.03 -1.11 -10.72
C ALA A 404 4.70 -0.76 -12.07
N VAL A 405 4.78 0.53 -12.42
CA VAL A 405 5.51 0.99 -13.61
C VAL A 405 6.99 0.60 -13.53
N VAL A 406 7.64 0.85 -12.38
CA VAL A 406 9.06 0.53 -12.17
C VAL A 406 9.29 -0.98 -12.13
N SER A 407 8.36 -1.77 -11.61
CA SER A 407 8.43 -3.23 -11.59
C SER A 407 8.46 -3.81 -13.01
N GLY A 408 7.59 -3.34 -13.91
CA GLY A 408 7.64 -3.76 -15.31
C GLY A 408 8.90 -3.26 -16.04
N ALA A 409 9.38 -2.06 -15.72
CA ALA A 409 10.65 -1.55 -16.24
C ALA A 409 11.85 -2.42 -15.83
N ALA A 410 11.88 -2.89 -14.58
CA ALA A 410 12.88 -3.82 -14.10
C ALA A 410 12.80 -5.17 -14.84
N ALA A 411 11.60 -5.66 -15.14
CA ALA A 411 11.43 -6.90 -15.91
C ALA A 411 11.98 -6.78 -17.34
N LEU A 412 11.70 -5.67 -18.05
CA LEU A 412 12.28 -5.41 -19.37
C LEU A 412 13.82 -5.37 -19.34
N LEU A 413 14.39 -4.68 -18.34
CA LEU A 413 15.83 -4.57 -18.19
C LEU A 413 16.48 -5.93 -17.88
N LEU A 414 15.81 -6.78 -17.09
CA LEU A 414 16.27 -8.12 -16.74
C LEU A 414 16.14 -9.11 -17.89
N GLU A 415 15.16 -8.96 -18.77
CA GLU A 415 15.11 -9.73 -20.02
C GLU A 415 16.27 -9.33 -20.94
N GLN A 416 16.50 -8.01 -21.11
CA GLN A 416 17.61 -7.50 -21.92
C GLN A 416 18.97 -7.95 -21.37
N ARG A 417 19.13 -7.94 -20.04
CA ARG A 417 20.39 -8.19 -19.34
C ARG A 417 20.18 -9.17 -18.19
N PRO A 418 20.07 -10.48 -18.48
CA PRO A 418 19.64 -11.50 -17.51
C PRO A 418 20.55 -11.65 -16.29
N ASN A 419 21.83 -11.26 -16.41
CA ASN A 419 22.84 -11.38 -15.38
C ASN A 419 22.95 -10.17 -14.43
N LEU A 420 22.11 -9.14 -14.58
CA LEU A 420 22.13 -8.02 -13.63
C LEU A 420 21.74 -8.49 -12.24
N THR A 421 22.48 -8.01 -11.25
CA THR A 421 22.09 -8.10 -9.83
C THR A 421 21.07 -7.02 -9.49
N PRO A 422 20.31 -7.17 -8.39
CA PRO A 422 19.41 -6.12 -7.92
C PRO A 422 20.08 -4.76 -7.73
N ASP A 423 21.28 -4.72 -7.15
CA ASP A 423 22.09 -3.49 -7.00
C ASP A 423 22.36 -2.81 -8.34
N GLN A 424 22.67 -3.60 -9.38
CA GLN A 424 22.92 -3.08 -10.71
C GLN A 424 21.65 -2.60 -11.40
N VAL A 425 20.51 -3.28 -11.20
CA VAL A 425 19.21 -2.82 -11.70
C VAL A 425 18.87 -1.47 -11.07
N LYS A 426 18.93 -1.34 -9.74
CA LYS A 426 18.69 -0.07 -9.05
C LYS A 426 19.62 1.04 -9.54
N ALA A 427 20.91 0.74 -9.71
CA ALA A 427 21.87 1.72 -10.18
C ALA A 427 21.67 2.12 -11.66
N VAL A 428 21.22 1.20 -12.53
CA VAL A 428 20.86 1.53 -13.91
C VAL A 428 19.62 2.43 -13.93
N LEU A 429 18.55 2.04 -13.25
CA LEU A 429 17.27 2.77 -13.27
C LEU A 429 17.40 4.16 -12.66
N THR A 430 18.10 4.31 -11.53
CA THR A 430 18.34 5.62 -10.93
C THR A 430 19.38 6.42 -11.72
N GLY A 431 20.45 5.78 -12.22
CA GLY A 431 21.50 6.44 -12.99
C GLY A 431 21.05 6.97 -14.35
N SER A 432 19.97 6.43 -14.91
CA SER A 432 19.39 6.84 -16.19
C SER A 432 18.10 7.64 -16.06
N ALA A 433 17.66 7.99 -14.84
CA ALA A 433 16.45 8.76 -14.61
C ALA A 433 16.59 10.22 -15.11
N SER A 434 15.47 10.82 -15.50
CA SER A 434 15.39 12.18 -16.01
C SER A 434 14.95 13.17 -14.91
N GLU A 435 15.79 14.16 -14.61
CA GLU A 435 15.50 15.16 -13.58
C GLU A 435 14.27 16.02 -13.93
N ILE A 436 13.42 16.26 -12.92
CA ILE A 436 12.34 17.25 -12.95
C ILE A 436 12.91 18.59 -12.47
N ARG A 437 12.87 19.60 -13.35
CA ARG A 437 13.40 20.92 -12.99
C ARG A 437 12.58 21.54 -11.86
N ARG A 438 13.27 22.12 -10.88
CA ARG A 438 12.70 22.88 -9.74
C ARG A 438 11.97 22.01 -8.70
N VAL A 439 12.07 20.69 -8.78
CA VAL A 439 11.70 19.78 -7.69
C VAL A 439 12.96 19.48 -6.86
N GLY A 440 12.85 19.45 -5.54
CA GLY A 440 13.99 19.08 -4.69
C GLY A 440 14.31 17.59 -4.80
N ALA A 441 15.61 17.23 -4.73
CA ALA A 441 16.06 15.83 -4.84
C ALA A 441 15.31 14.88 -3.89
N THR A 442 14.95 15.33 -2.68
CA THR A 442 14.14 14.55 -1.74
C THR A 442 12.82 14.05 -2.33
N CYS A 443 12.14 14.84 -3.17
CA CYS A 443 10.82 14.44 -3.69
C CYS A 443 10.85 13.75 -5.04
N GLN A 444 11.97 13.82 -5.77
CA GLN A 444 12.10 13.16 -7.08
C GLN A 444 13.12 12.02 -7.08
N GLY A 445 13.93 11.87 -6.03
CA GLY A 445 15.08 10.98 -6.04
C GLY A 445 16.03 11.35 -7.17
N ALA A 446 16.35 10.36 -8.00
CA ALA A 446 17.14 10.57 -9.22
C ALA A 446 16.35 11.20 -10.38
N GLY A 447 15.02 11.33 -10.27
CA GLY A 447 14.14 11.85 -11.31
C GLY A 447 13.13 10.83 -11.80
N VAL A 448 12.49 11.13 -12.93
CA VAL A 448 11.50 10.27 -13.59
C VAL A 448 12.18 9.10 -14.29
N LEU A 449 11.63 7.91 -14.13
CA LEU A 449 12.03 6.72 -14.87
C LEU A 449 12.12 6.98 -16.39
N ASP A 450 13.25 6.63 -17.00
CA ASP A 450 13.44 6.72 -18.46
C ASP A 450 14.15 5.47 -19.01
N LEU A 451 13.38 4.56 -19.60
CA LEU A 451 13.88 3.33 -20.19
C LEU A 451 14.70 3.58 -21.46
N LYS A 452 14.45 4.65 -22.21
CA LYS A 452 15.25 4.95 -23.40
C LYS A 452 16.69 5.24 -23.01
N SER A 453 16.88 6.03 -21.95
CA SER A 453 18.20 6.27 -21.36
C SER A 453 18.77 5.00 -20.72
N ALA A 454 17.95 4.18 -20.06
CA ALA A 454 18.38 2.92 -19.45
C ALA A 454 18.92 1.89 -20.46
N PHE A 455 18.30 1.79 -21.65
CA PHE A 455 18.61 0.78 -22.67
C PHE A 455 20.09 0.76 -23.06
N GLY A 456 20.70 1.95 -23.22
CA GLY A 456 22.12 2.12 -23.51
C GLY A 456 23.00 2.37 -22.29
N TYR A 457 22.43 2.46 -21.08
CA TYR A 457 23.17 2.79 -19.88
C TYR A 457 24.16 1.69 -19.53
N ARG A 458 25.45 2.03 -19.37
CA ARG A 458 26.49 1.05 -19.08
C ARG A 458 26.23 0.40 -17.73
N THR A 459 26.23 -0.95 -17.67
CA THR A 459 26.10 -1.68 -16.41
C THR A 459 27.19 -1.25 -15.41
N PRO A 460 26.80 -0.62 -14.28
CA PRO A 460 27.76 -0.20 -13.26
C PRO A 460 28.26 -1.41 -12.46
N ARG A 461 29.42 -1.28 -11.82
CA ARG A 461 29.89 -2.22 -10.78
C ARG A 461 29.28 -1.84 -9.42
N ALA A 462 27.96 -1.70 -9.39
CA ALA A 462 27.23 -1.29 -8.20
C ALA A 462 27.17 -2.46 -7.20
N VAL A 463 27.54 -2.16 -5.95
CA VAL A 463 27.35 -3.02 -4.78
C VAL A 463 26.92 -2.09 -3.65
N GLN A 464 25.74 -2.33 -3.07
CA GLN A 464 25.27 -1.54 -1.93
C GLN A 464 26.03 -1.93 -0.66
N SER A 465 26.33 -0.95 0.19
CA SER A 465 27.15 -1.13 1.40
C SER A 465 26.45 -0.67 2.68
N PHE A 466 25.12 -0.64 2.67
CA PHE A 466 24.34 -0.30 3.85
C PHE A 466 24.45 -1.43 4.89
N PRO A 467 24.33 -1.12 6.19
CA PRO A 467 24.19 -2.18 7.20
C PRO A 467 22.92 -2.99 6.91
N HIS A 468 23.02 -4.32 7.05
CA HIS A 468 21.90 -5.23 6.83
C HIS A 468 20.98 -5.30 8.04
N SER A 469 19.69 -5.49 7.77
CA SER A 469 18.70 -5.79 8.80
C SER A 469 18.95 -7.12 9.49
N GLU A 470 18.63 -7.17 10.77
CA GLU A 470 18.63 -8.41 11.57
C GLU A 470 17.22 -9.03 11.67
N GLY A 471 16.16 -8.28 11.39
CA GLY A 471 14.75 -8.73 11.47
C GLY A 471 14.29 -9.18 12.86
N ARG A 472 15.04 -8.81 13.90
CA ARG A 472 14.79 -9.22 15.31
C ARG A 472 13.89 -8.28 16.08
N GLY A 473 13.42 -7.22 15.43
CA GLY A 473 12.53 -6.23 15.98
C GLY A 473 11.13 -6.78 16.27
N SER A 474 10.31 -5.90 16.80
CA SER A 474 8.93 -6.18 17.19
C SER A 474 8.05 -6.26 15.94
N LEU A 475 7.27 -7.33 15.81
CA LEU A 475 6.23 -7.44 14.79
C LEU A 475 5.11 -6.43 15.07
N ASP A 476 4.80 -6.23 16.35
CA ASP A 476 3.78 -5.28 16.76
C ASP A 476 4.14 -3.83 16.37
N ALA A 477 5.40 -3.44 16.59
CA ALA A 477 5.91 -2.15 16.17
C ALA A 477 5.97 -2.04 14.64
N ALA A 478 6.17 -3.14 13.91
CA ALA A 478 6.18 -3.14 12.45
C ALA A 478 4.81 -2.82 11.85
N ARG A 479 3.71 -3.12 12.55
CA ARG A 479 2.33 -2.73 12.17
C ARG A 479 2.14 -1.22 12.15
N GLY A 480 2.84 -0.49 13.02
CA GLY A 480 2.63 0.94 13.19
C GLY A 480 1.25 1.24 13.79
N SER A 481 0.56 2.25 13.26
CA SER A 481 -0.78 2.65 13.70
C SER A 481 -1.91 1.89 13.01
N SER A 482 -1.67 1.31 11.83
CA SER A 482 -2.69 0.56 11.08
C SER A 482 -2.64 -0.92 11.42
N ARG A 483 -3.71 -1.46 12.02
CA ARG A 483 -3.73 -2.82 12.56
C ARG A 483 -4.99 -3.55 12.11
N VAL A 484 -4.84 -4.77 11.63
CA VAL A 484 -6.04 -5.57 11.30
C VAL A 484 -6.83 -5.82 12.58
N ALA A 485 -8.13 -5.94 12.43
CA ALA A 485 -8.98 -6.40 13.50
C ALA A 485 -9.90 -7.49 12.98
N HIS A 486 -10.59 -8.11 13.91
CA HIS A 486 -11.73 -8.96 13.65
C HIS A 486 -12.76 -8.70 14.71
N ASP A 487 -13.99 -8.39 14.30
CA ASP A 487 -15.09 -8.12 15.21
C ASP A 487 -14.71 -7.05 16.28
N GLY A 488 -13.99 -6.01 15.86
CA GLY A 488 -13.49 -4.94 16.73
C GLY A 488 -12.26 -5.29 17.60
N ILE A 489 -11.80 -6.55 17.60
CA ILE A 489 -10.58 -6.97 18.29
C ILE A 489 -9.38 -6.66 17.41
N VAL A 490 -8.60 -5.66 17.81
CA VAL A 490 -7.37 -5.30 17.12
C VAL A 490 -6.31 -6.37 17.32
N LEU A 491 -5.64 -6.77 16.25
CA LEU A 491 -4.46 -7.63 16.31
C LEU A 491 -3.29 -6.84 16.90
N GLU A 492 -3.00 -7.15 18.15
CA GLU A 492 -1.93 -6.52 18.92
C GLU A 492 -0.99 -7.56 19.53
N GLY A 493 0.19 -7.07 19.91
CA GLY A 493 1.25 -7.87 20.51
C GLY A 493 2.09 -8.64 19.51
N GLU A 494 3.09 -9.33 20.06
CA GLU A 494 4.02 -10.17 19.32
C GLU A 494 3.35 -11.50 18.95
N GLN A 495 2.39 -11.44 18.03
CA GLN A 495 1.70 -12.58 17.46
C GLN A 495 1.35 -12.36 15.98
N ASP A 496 1.28 -13.43 15.20
CA ASP A 496 0.82 -13.40 13.81
C ASP A 496 -0.71 -13.42 13.68
N ILE A 497 -1.23 -13.36 12.45
CA ILE A 497 -2.68 -13.42 12.19
C ILE A 497 -3.35 -14.73 12.62
N MET A 498 -2.58 -15.78 12.88
CA MET A 498 -3.09 -17.07 13.37
C MET A 498 -3.07 -17.14 14.90
N GLY A 499 -2.68 -16.05 15.58
CA GLY A 499 -2.55 -15.97 17.04
C GLY A 499 -1.29 -16.66 17.59
N ASN A 500 -0.36 -17.08 16.73
CA ASN A 500 0.89 -17.69 17.18
C ASN A 500 1.87 -16.62 17.62
N LYS A 501 2.55 -16.87 18.75
CA LYS A 501 3.56 -15.96 19.26
C LYS A 501 4.68 -15.73 18.25
N TRP A 502 4.94 -14.46 17.95
CA TRP A 502 6.05 -14.02 17.12
C TRP A 502 7.39 -14.10 17.88
N ASN A 503 8.41 -14.60 17.20
CA ASN A 503 9.79 -14.57 17.67
C ASN A 503 10.69 -14.19 16.49
N GLY A 504 10.98 -12.89 16.36
CA GLY A 504 11.76 -12.34 15.25
C GLY A 504 13.13 -13.01 15.08
N ALA A 505 13.80 -13.39 16.18
CA ALA A 505 15.10 -14.07 16.09
C ALA A 505 15.01 -15.50 15.53
N SER A 506 13.95 -16.23 15.87
CA SER A 506 13.72 -17.58 15.35
C SER A 506 13.29 -17.52 13.88
N TRP A 507 12.35 -16.63 13.57
CA TRP A 507 11.88 -16.42 12.21
C TRP A 507 13.02 -15.93 11.29
N SER A 508 13.76 -14.88 11.66
CA SER A 508 14.80 -14.30 10.80
C SER A 508 15.93 -15.29 10.51
N SER A 509 16.24 -16.18 11.46
CA SER A 509 17.18 -17.28 11.26
C SER A 509 16.69 -18.30 10.24
N LEU A 510 15.39 -18.63 10.23
CA LEU A 510 14.79 -19.56 9.25
C LEU A 510 14.66 -18.91 7.87
N ALA A 511 14.23 -17.65 7.82
CA ALA A 511 14.09 -16.89 6.58
C ALA A 511 15.44 -16.73 5.86
N ALA A 512 16.52 -16.41 6.58
CA ALA A 512 17.87 -16.34 6.02
C ALA A 512 18.39 -17.66 5.44
N LEU A 513 17.84 -18.79 5.87
CA LEU A 513 18.16 -20.11 5.33
C LEU A 513 17.23 -20.53 4.18
N GLY A 514 16.22 -19.71 3.84
CA GLY A 514 15.17 -20.09 2.91
C GLY A 514 14.36 -21.30 3.39
N ALA A 515 14.16 -21.41 4.70
CA ALA A 515 13.55 -22.57 5.36
C ALA A 515 12.33 -22.21 6.22
N SER A 516 11.78 -21.00 6.06
CA SER A 516 10.60 -20.57 6.83
C SER A 516 9.31 -21.22 6.37
N TRP A 517 9.24 -21.76 5.15
CA TRP A 517 8.12 -22.55 4.65
C TRP A 517 8.48 -24.03 4.56
N SER A 518 7.57 -24.91 4.98
CA SER A 518 7.69 -26.36 4.81
C SER A 518 6.31 -27.01 4.76
N GLY A 519 5.96 -27.64 3.65
CA GLY A 519 4.72 -28.42 3.53
C GLY A 519 3.44 -27.64 3.84
N GLY A 520 3.36 -26.36 3.40
CA GLY A 520 2.22 -25.47 3.68
C GLY A 520 2.21 -24.85 5.09
N THR A 521 3.23 -25.13 5.90
CA THR A 521 3.45 -24.44 7.17
C THR A 521 4.43 -23.30 6.99
N TRP A 522 4.17 -22.17 7.66
CA TRP A 522 5.10 -21.05 7.78
C TRP A 522 5.43 -20.83 9.24
N ASN A 523 6.72 -20.74 9.55
CA ASN A 523 7.21 -20.56 10.92
C ASN A 523 6.65 -21.61 11.92
N GLY A 524 6.43 -22.84 11.44
CA GLY A 524 5.88 -23.95 12.22
C GLY A 524 4.36 -23.94 12.42
N ALA A 525 3.65 -22.92 11.94
CA ALA A 525 2.20 -22.85 11.96
C ALA A 525 1.61 -23.25 10.60
N SER A 526 0.44 -23.90 10.59
CA SER A 526 -0.28 -24.13 9.34
C SER A 526 -0.96 -22.83 8.91
N TRP A 527 -0.60 -22.34 7.72
CA TRP A 527 -1.20 -21.14 7.12
C TRP A 527 -2.23 -21.50 6.04
N SER A 528 -2.71 -22.74 6.07
CA SER A 528 -3.40 -23.38 4.95
C SER A 528 -4.83 -22.89 4.72
N GLY A 529 -5.18 -22.70 3.45
CA GLY A 529 -6.25 -23.51 2.82
C GLY A 529 -5.60 -24.67 2.02
N ALA A 530 -6.19 -25.87 2.05
CA ALA A 530 -5.63 -27.11 1.49
C ALA A 530 -5.65 -27.21 -0.05
N SER A 531 -5.10 -26.22 -0.75
CA SER A 531 -4.96 -26.26 -2.22
C SER A 531 -3.51 -26.11 -2.67
N TRP A 532 -2.63 -26.90 -2.04
CA TRP A 532 -1.42 -27.42 -2.68
C TRP A 532 -1.64 -28.86 -3.21
N SER A 533 -2.90 -29.15 -3.56
CA SER A 533 -3.60 -30.41 -3.87
C SER A 533 -4.48 -30.98 -2.72
N GLY A 534 -5.77 -30.62 -2.71
CA GLY A 534 -6.85 -31.40 -2.09
C GLY A 534 -7.52 -30.89 -0.79
N ALA A 535 -8.73 -30.34 -0.96
CA ALA A 535 -9.92 -30.34 -0.08
C ALA A 535 -10.05 -29.38 1.15
N SER A 536 -10.90 -28.36 0.93
CA SER A 536 -11.80 -27.53 1.78
C SER A 536 -12.09 -27.89 3.24
N TRP A 537 -12.32 -26.87 4.10
CA TRP A 537 -13.49 -26.67 5.01
C TRP A 537 -13.62 -25.18 5.45
N SER A 538 -14.78 -24.81 5.97
CA SER A 538 -15.46 -23.50 5.93
C SER A 538 -15.25 -22.53 7.12
N GLY A 539 -15.29 -21.23 6.80
CA GLY A 539 -16.21 -20.26 7.43
C GLY A 539 -15.64 -19.23 8.41
N ALA A 540 -15.49 -17.97 7.97
CA ALA A 540 -15.88 -16.72 8.66
C ALA A 540 -15.32 -15.51 7.89
N SER A 541 -16.07 -14.41 7.82
CA SER A 541 -15.70 -13.15 7.16
C SER A 541 -15.03 -12.17 8.14
N TRP A 542 -13.92 -11.55 7.75
CA TRP A 542 -13.08 -10.68 8.60
C TRP A 542 -13.02 -9.24 8.02
N SER A 543 -13.03 -8.21 8.88
CA SER A 543 -12.89 -6.78 8.51
C SER A 543 -11.89 -6.06 9.44
N GLY A 544 -11.03 -5.17 8.90
CA GLY A 544 -9.99 -4.45 9.68
C GLY A 544 -10.53 -3.44 10.71
N ALA A 545 -9.70 -2.92 11.64
CA ALA A 545 -10.00 -1.78 12.54
C ALA A 545 -8.91 -0.68 12.50
N SER A 546 -9.16 0.50 13.05
CA SER A 546 -8.26 1.68 13.11
C SER A 546 -8.43 2.45 14.40
#